data_AF-A0A3D2W0U8-F1
#
_entry.id   AF-A0A3D2W0U8-F1
#
_cell.length_a   1.000
_cell.length_b   1.000
_cell.length_c   1.000
_cell.angle_alpha   90.00
_cell.angle_beta   90.00
_cell.angle_gamma   90.00
#
_symmetry.space_group_name_H-M   'P 1'
#
loop_
_entity.id
_entity.type
_entity.pdbx_description
1 polymer ?
#
loop_
_entity_poly.entity_id
_entity_poly.type
_entity_poly.pdbx_seq_one_letter_code
_entity_poly.pdbx_strand_id
1 'polypeptide(L)'
;MSLEISKIVEALGEEALGKAGEPAGLDKPQSVRVAKALAAHAGLGNEKMLAAVAADTGLDEEVIAAMSKRLIEVGTEKLMRESPIGAAVDTVKDSAMAALTGAGGEVGKQAGGFLKGLFGKK
;
A
#
# COMPACT_ATOMS: atom_id res chain seq x y z
N MET A 1 3.27 0.41 -8.56
CA MET A 1 3.28 0.80 -7.13
C MET A 1 4.14 2.03 -6.83
N SER A 2 5.26 2.28 -7.54
CA SER A 2 6.19 3.39 -7.26
C SER A 2 5.60 4.80 -7.39
N LEU A 3 4.86 5.05 -8.47
CA LEU A 3 4.27 6.37 -8.76
C LEU A 3 3.08 6.72 -7.84
N GLU A 4 2.54 5.74 -7.13
CA GLU A 4 1.34 5.91 -6.29
C GLU A 4 1.69 6.47 -4.92
N ILE A 5 2.76 5.98 -4.28
CA ILE A 5 3.16 6.41 -2.93
C ILE A 5 3.56 7.88 -2.91
N SER A 6 4.34 8.35 -3.89
CA SER A 6 4.76 9.75 -3.95
C SER A 6 3.57 10.70 -4.08
N LYS A 7 2.59 10.36 -4.93
CA LYS A 7 1.35 11.13 -5.10
C LYS A 7 0.46 11.11 -3.86
N ILE A 8 0.35 9.95 -3.21
CA ILE A 8 -0.39 9.80 -1.95
C ILE A 8 0.21 10.70 -0.87
N VAL A 9 1.55 10.70 -0.73
CA VAL A 9 2.24 11.52 0.27
C VAL A 9 2.05 13.01 0.00
N GLU A 10 2.10 13.44 -1.26
CA GLU A 10 1.80 14.82 -1.66
C GLU A 10 0.33 15.21 -1.39
N ALA A 11 -0.64 14.32 -1.67
CA ALA A 11 -2.07 14.60 -1.53
C ALA A 11 -2.59 14.55 -0.08
N LEU A 12 -1.93 13.75 0.79
CA LEU A 12 -2.37 13.58 2.18
C LEU A 12 -2.09 14.83 3.02
N GLY A 13 -0.95 15.49 2.81
CA GLY A 13 -0.50 16.61 3.63
C GLY A 13 -0.02 16.17 5.03
N GLU A 14 0.81 17.00 5.68
CA GLU A 14 1.53 16.60 6.90
C GLU A 14 0.65 16.20 8.09
N GLU A 15 -0.58 16.70 8.17
CA GLU A 15 -1.54 16.28 9.20
C GLU A 15 -2.04 14.84 9.01
N ALA A 16 -2.40 14.46 7.78
CA ALA A 16 -2.86 13.11 7.51
C ALA A 16 -1.70 12.11 7.55
N LEU A 17 -0.49 12.53 7.15
CA LEU A 17 0.72 11.74 7.35
C LEU A 17 0.99 11.48 8.84
N GLY A 18 0.83 12.50 9.70
CA GLY A 18 0.92 12.34 11.15
C GLY A 18 -0.02 11.26 11.69
N LYS A 19 -1.31 11.38 11.35
CA LYS A 19 -2.35 10.41 11.77
C LYS A 19 -2.14 9.01 11.21
N ALA A 20 -1.56 8.88 10.02
CA ALA A 20 -1.28 7.58 9.42
C ALA A 20 -0.19 6.82 10.20
N GLY A 21 0.72 7.52 10.89
CA GLY A 21 1.79 6.91 11.67
C GLY A 21 1.46 6.64 13.14
N GLU A 22 0.41 7.26 13.70
CA GLU A 22 -0.02 7.01 15.09
C GLU A 22 -0.22 5.51 15.42
N PRO A 23 -0.85 4.68 14.55
CA PRO A 23 -1.03 3.25 14.83
C PRO A 23 0.28 2.46 14.81
N ALA A 24 1.31 2.99 14.15
CA ALA A 24 2.65 2.42 14.12
C ALA A 24 3.52 2.94 15.29
N GLY A 25 2.95 3.73 16.21
CA GLY A 25 3.67 4.35 17.32
C GLY A 25 4.56 5.51 16.91
N LEU A 26 4.34 6.09 15.73
CA LEU A 26 5.13 7.21 15.22
C LEU A 26 4.49 8.54 15.59
N ASP A 27 5.32 9.44 16.12
CA ASP A 27 4.92 10.84 16.29
C ASP A 27 4.83 11.55 14.95
N LYS A 28 4.01 12.61 14.85
CA LYS A 28 3.79 13.37 13.61
C LYS A 28 5.08 13.70 12.82
N PRO A 29 6.18 14.19 13.43
CA PRO A 29 7.42 14.46 12.70
C PRO A 29 8.07 13.20 12.13
N GLN A 30 8.01 12.08 12.87
CA GLN A 30 8.53 10.79 12.41
C GLN A 30 7.68 10.25 11.27
N SER A 31 6.36 10.29 11.40
CA SER A 31 5.42 9.86 10.35
C SER A 31 5.64 10.62 9.03
N VAL A 32 5.83 11.94 9.11
CA VAL A 32 6.14 12.77 7.93
C VAL A 32 7.50 12.41 7.32
N ARG A 33 8.52 12.15 8.15
CA ARG A 33 9.84 11.76 7.67
C ARG A 33 9.80 10.40 6.97
N VAL A 34 9.13 9.40 7.56
CA VAL A 34 8.94 8.07 6.98
C VAL A 34 8.17 8.15 5.67
N ALA A 35 7.08 8.93 5.62
CA ALA A 35 6.30 9.13 4.40
C ALA A 35 7.12 9.77 3.27
N LYS A 36 7.92 10.81 3.58
CA LYS A 36 8.81 11.45 2.59
C LYS A 36 9.91 10.49 2.11
N ALA A 37 10.48 9.69 3.01
CA ALA A 37 11.47 8.67 2.66
C ALA A 37 10.86 7.57 1.77
N LEU A 38 9.65 7.09 2.10
CA LEU A 38 8.90 6.14 1.27
C LEU A 38 8.63 6.70 -0.12
N ALA A 39 8.25 7.97 -0.23
CA ALA A 39 8.05 8.65 -1.52
C ALA A 39 9.36 8.79 -2.33
N ALA A 40 10.49 9.04 -1.66
CA ALA A 40 11.80 9.16 -2.30
C ALA A 40 12.32 7.82 -2.85
N HIS A 41 12.01 6.72 -2.15
CA HIS A 41 12.50 5.37 -2.48
C HIS A 41 11.47 4.49 -3.20
N ALA A 42 10.29 5.02 -3.55
CA ALA A 42 9.20 4.26 -4.16
C ALA A 42 9.59 3.54 -5.47
N GLY A 43 10.63 4.00 -6.16
CA GLY A 43 11.18 3.40 -7.38
C GLY A 43 11.99 2.10 -7.17
N LEU A 44 12.39 1.77 -5.94
CA LEU A 44 13.37 0.70 -5.68
C LEU A 44 12.74 -0.71 -5.58
N GLY A 45 11.42 -0.83 -5.60
CA GLY A 45 10.71 -2.08 -5.30
C GLY A 45 10.56 -2.28 -3.78
N ASN A 46 9.58 -3.08 -3.35
CA ASN A 46 9.09 -3.06 -1.96
C ASN A 46 10.18 -3.36 -0.91
N GLU A 47 10.93 -4.45 -1.06
CA GLU A 47 11.98 -4.83 -0.09
C GLU A 47 13.12 -3.79 -0.03
N LYS A 48 13.62 -3.35 -1.18
CA LYS A 48 14.72 -2.35 -1.22
C LYS A 48 14.27 -0.99 -0.73
N MET A 49 13.01 -0.63 -0.97
CA MET A 49 12.41 0.59 -0.44
C MET A 49 12.34 0.54 1.09
N LEU A 50 11.83 -0.55 1.68
CA LEU A 50 11.75 -0.69 3.14
C LEU A 50 13.14 -0.63 3.78
N ALA A 51 14.12 -1.34 3.22
CA ALA A 51 15.51 -1.30 3.70
C ALA A 51 16.14 0.11 3.59
N ALA A 52 15.90 0.82 2.47
CA ALA A 52 16.40 2.18 2.28
C ALA A 52 15.75 3.18 3.26
N VAL A 53 14.45 3.05 3.50
CA VAL A 53 13.73 3.89 4.47
C VAL A 53 14.15 3.56 5.90
N ALA A 54 14.41 2.30 6.22
CA ALA A 54 14.94 1.89 7.52
C ALA A 54 16.32 2.52 7.77
N ALA A 55 17.20 2.48 6.75
CA ALA A 55 18.50 3.14 6.82
C ALA A 55 18.40 4.67 7.00
N ASP A 56 17.47 5.33 6.31
CA ASP A 56 17.31 6.80 6.37
C ASP A 56 16.64 7.28 7.67
N THR A 57 15.73 6.48 8.23
CA THR A 57 14.91 6.89 9.37
C THR A 57 15.40 6.32 10.70
N GLY A 58 16.21 5.26 10.66
CA GLY A 58 16.65 4.50 11.84
C GLY A 58 15.52 3.73 12.52
N LEU A 59 14.43 3.45 11.79
CA LEU A 59 13.27 2.72 12.31
C LEU A 59 13.27 1.28 11.80
N ASP A 60 12.60 0.41 12.56
CA ASP A 60 12.41 -0.98 12.19
C ASP A 60 11.56 -1.10 10.92
N GLU A 61 11.91 -2.07 10.07
CA GLU A 61 11.20 -2.33 8.81
C GLU A 61 9.72 -2.66 9.04
N GLU A 62 9.37 -3.29 10.16
CA GLU A 62 7.98 -3.59 10.53
C GLU A 62 7.15 -2.31 10.74
N VAL A 63 7.73 -1.30 11.40
CA VAL A 63 7.09 0.00 11.64
C VAL A 63 6.89 0.74 10.33
N ILE A 64 7.89 0.68 9.44
CA ILE A 64 7.83 1.30 8.11
C ILE A 64 6.81 0.59 7.21
N ALA A 65 6.74 -0.74 7.28
CA ALA A 65 5.76 -1.52 6.54
C ALA A 65 4.32 -1.23 7.01
N ALA A 66 4.11 -1.11 8.32
CA ALA A 66 2.83 -0.70 8.90
C ALA A 66 2.42 0.70 8.42
N MET A 67 3.36 1.65 8.45
CA MET A 67 3.15 3.01 7.95
C MET A 67 2.86 3.03 6.44
N SER A 68 3.62 2.29 5.65
CA SER A 68 3.45 2.20 4.19
C SER A 68 2.05 1.66 3.84
N LYS A 69 1.63 0.57 4.49
CA LYS A 69 0.28 0.02 4.32
C LYS A 69 -0.79 1.05 4.68
N ARG A 70 -0.61 1.77 5.79
CA ARG A 70 -1.60 2.75 6.24
C ARG A 70 -1.68 3.98 5.34
N LEU A 71 -0.56 4.43 4.79
CA LEU A 71 -0.54 5.48 3.77
C LEU A 71 -1.30 5.06 2.52
N ILE A 72 -1.15 3.82 2.08
CA ILE A 72 -1.91 3.31 0.92
C ILE A 72 -3.40 3.28 1.24
N GLU A 73 -3.81 2.79 2.41
CA GLU A 73 -5.22 2.75 2.80
C GLU A 73 -5.84 4.16 2.90
N VAL A 74 -5.23 5.06 3.66
CA VAL A 74 -5.73 6.44 3.86
C VAL A 74 -5.62 7.24 2.56
N GLY A 75 -4.54 7.06 1.81
CA GLY A 75 -4.33 7.67 0.51
C GLY A 75 -5.38 7.23 -0.50
N THR A 76 -5.68 5.94 -0.56
CA THR A 76 -6.72 5.36 -1.43
C THR A 76 -8.11 5.83 -1.02
N GLU A 77 -8.44 5.81 0.28
CA GLU A 77 -9.72 6.32 0.79
C GLU A 77 -9.91 7.80 0.45
N LYS A 78 -8.87 8.62 0.64
CA LYS A 78 -8.92 10.06 0.34
C LYS A 78 -8.99 10.31 -1.17
N LEU A 79 -8.24 9.57 -1.99
CA LEU A 79 -8.36 9.60 -3.45
C LEU A 79 -9.78 9.20 -3.92
N MET A 80 -10.37 8.16 -3.32
CA MET A 80 -11.72 7.71 -3.66
C MET A 80 -12.80 8.70 -3.23
N ARG A 81 -12.57 9.46 -2.15
CA ARG A 81 -13.58 10.36 -1.57
C ARG A 81 -13.52 11.78 -2.13
N GLU A 82 -12.34 12.27 -2.49
CA GLU A 82 -12.12 13.65 -2.96
C GLU A 82 -12.00 13.78 -4.48
N SER A 83 -11.94 12.67 -5.23
CA SER A 83 -11.68 12.70 -6.66
C SER A 83 -12.90 12.30 -7.51
N PRO A 84 -13.35 13.14 -8.48
CA PRO A 84 -14.14 12.69 -9.63
C PRO A 84 -13.27 11.95 -10.69
N ILE A 85 -12.01 11.64 -10.37
CA ILE A 85 -11.00 11.09 -11.29
C ILE A 85 -11.07 9.56 -11.28
N GLY A 86 -11.93 8.98 -12.11
CA GLY A 86 -12.03 7.53 -12.29
C GLY A 86 -10.70 6.85 -12.69
N ALA A 87 -9.85 7.51 -13.49
CA ALA A 87 -8.66 6.89 -14.08
C ALA A 87 -7.48 6.65 -13.11
N ALA A 88 -7.26 7.55 -12.13
CA ALA A 88 -6.20 7.36 -11.13
C ALA A 88 -6.61 6.30 -10.10
N VAL A 89 -7.90 6.30 -9.71
CA VAL A 89 -8.48 5.28 -8.84
C VAL A 89 -8.51 3.92 -9.53
N ASP A 90 -8.79 3.83 -10.83
CA ASP A 90 -8.73 2.56 -11.57
C ASP A 90 -7.32 1.98 -11.59
N THR A 91 -6.26 2.79 -11.70
CA THR A 91 -4.88 2.28 -11.69
C THR A 91 -4.47 1.78 -10.29
N VAL A 92 -4.89 2.47 -9.23
CA VAL A 92 -4.69 2.05 -7.83
C VAL A 92 -5.54 0.83 -7.50
N LYS A 93 -6.81 0.82 -7.91
CA LYS A 93 -7.75 -0.26 -7.70
C LYS A 93 -7.34 -1.50 -8.48
N ASP A 94 -6.84 -1.36 -9.71
CA ASP A 94 -6.27 -2.46 -10.49
C ASP A 94 -4.97 -2.95 -9.86
N SER A 95 -4.12 -2.07 -9.32
CA SER A 95 -2.90 -2.49 -8.61
C SER A 95 -3.21 -3.20 -7.29
N ALA A 96 -4.20 -2.70 -6.54
CA ALA A 96 -4.66 -3.28 -5.27
C ALA A 96 -5.47 -4.57 -5.49
N MET A 97 -6.33 -4.60 -6.52
CA MET A 97 -7.03 -5.79 -6.98
C MET A 97 -6.04 -6.79 -7.55
N ALA A 98 -5.00 -6.40 -8.28
CA ALA A 98 -3.96 -7.31 -8.75
C ALA A 98 -3.12 -7.88 -7.61
N ALA A 99 -2.89 -7.12 -6.53
CA ALA A 99 -2.28 -7.66 -5.31
C ALA A 99 -3.23 -8.64 -4.58
N LEU A 100 -4.53 -8.32 -4.50
CA LEU A 100 -5.57 -9.18 -3.89
C LEU A 100 -5.91 -10.42 -4.74
N THR A 101 -5.89 -10.30 -6.07
CA THR A 101 -6.10 -11.40 -7.02
C THR A 101 -4.79 -12.12 -7.37
N GLY A 102 -3.63 -11.54 -7.10
CA GLY A 102 -2.35 -12.26 -7.07
C GLY A 102 -2.28 -13.17 -5.84
N ALA A 103 -2.72 -12.67 -4.68
CA ALA A 103 -2.82 -13.47 -3.45
C ALA A 103 -4.03 -14.44 -3.44
N GLY A 104 -5.12 -14.12 -4.13
CA GLY A 104 -6.38 -14.90 -4.12
C GLY A 104 -6.76 -15.60 -5.43
N GLY A 105 -6.21 -15.19 -6.57
CA GLY A 105 -6.55 -15.71 -7.90
C GLY A 105 -5.76 -16.95 -8.30
N GLU A 106 -4.57 -17.15 -7.76
CA GLU A 106 -3.83 -18.39 -7.90
C GLU A 106 -4.44 -19.51 -7.03
N VAL A 107 -4.98 -19.15 -5.86
CA VAL A 107 -5.77 -20.06 -5.01
C VAL A 107 -7.14 -20.36 -5.63
N GLY A 108 -7.82 -19.36 -6.23
CA GLY A 108 -9.15 -19.51 -6.81
C GLY A 108 -9.20 -20.38 -8.07
N LYS A 109 -8.18 -20.33 -8.94
CA LYS A 109 -8.13 -21.19 -10.15
C LYS A 109 -7.77 -22.64 -9.83
N GLN A 110 -6.89 -22.87 -8.85
CA GLN A 110 -6.55 -24.23 -8.43
C GLN A 110 -7.67 -24.87 -7.58
N ALA A 111 -8.35 -24.10 -6.72
CA ALA A 111 -9.51 -24.57 -5.96
C ALA A 111 -10.78 -24.73 -6.82
N GLY A 112 -11.01 -23.88 -7.83
CA GLY A 112 -12.17 -23.97 -8.73
C GLY A 112 -12.12 -25.17 -9.68
N GLY A 113 -10.91 -25.58 -10.10
CA GLY A 113 -10.71 -26.82 -10.85
C GLY A 113 -10.85 -28.08 -9.98
N PHE A 114 -10.34 -28.01 -8.74
CA PHE A 114 -10.38 -29.12 -7.80
C PHE A 114 -11.81 -29.39 -7.26
N LEU A 115 -12.58 -28.34 -6.95
CA LEU A 115 -13.97 -28.49 -6.48
C LEU A 115 -14.93 -28.92 -7.59
N LYS A 116 -14.69 -28.53 -8.85
CA LYS A 116 -15.49 -29.00 -9.99
C LYS A 116 -15.23 -30.48 -10.31
N GLY A 117 -14.02 -30.98 -10.05
CA GLY A 117 -13.69 -32.41 -10.15
C GLY A 117 -14.25 -33.28 -9.03
N LEU A 118 -14.48 -32.70 -7.84
CA LEU A 118 -14.95 -33.45 -6.67
C LEU A 118 -16.49 -33.58 -6.58
N PHE A 119 -17.24 -32.64 -7.16
CA PHE A 119 -18.71 -32.62 -7.14
C PHE A 119 -19.38 -33.08 -8.45
N GLY A 120 -18.59 -33.41 -9.48
CA GLY A 120 -19.07 -33.85 -10.79
C GLY A 120 -19.03 -35.36 -11.00
N LYS A 121 -19.56 -36.17 -10.09
CA LYS A 121 -19.87 -37.58 -10.37
C LYS A 121 -20.97 -38.14 -9.48
N LYS A 122 -22.21 -37.92 -9.89
CA LYS A 122 -23.33 -38.87 -9.76
C LYS A 122 -24.30 -38.62 -10.90
#